data_AF-A0A7S3X7W7-F1
#
_entry.id   AF-A0A7S3X7W7-F1
#
_cell.length_a   1.000
_cell.length_b   1.000
_cell.length_c   1.000
_cell.angle_alpha   90.00
_cell.angle_beta   90.00
_cell.angle_gamma   90.00
#
_symmetry.space_group_name_H-M   'P 1'
#
loop_
_entity.id
_entity.type
_entity.pdbx_description
1 polymer ?
#
loop_
_entity_poly.entity_id
_entity_poly.type
_entity_poly.pdbx_seq_one_letter_code
_entity_poly.pdbx_strand_id
1 'polypeptide(L)'
;LLGERPAALCVMLLLVVGSAHGFSVAGPSASTRHRRLRSPLLSAPASQLCTAEETVDGTQPLARISVCQYDHLHFFVDKLQPLSHYKAIEDRLNEFAKVNATGSADDVGAAREAWLALGPSADPAAFQVHGRDLVEQMLYAFGWRITAQHEGRETRSLLLSTVDPRGARFVVTCRSEAGGAGTGPSPTCAAEPDHFARSHLERHMSSHGGAQGVGVLGFEVERGELEAVVGRYEALHPKLVAGPPLLHPDGTRVFEAFAYYQGEPGSEPDVGTRLRFVERPSEAEGAA
;
A
#
# COMPACT_ATOMS: atom_id res chain seq x y z
N LEU A 1 -9.41 4.08 -30.18
CA LEU A 1 -9.77 3.05 -29.18
C LEU A 1 -8.67 2.82 -28.12
N LEU A 2 -7.82 3.83 -27.86
CA LEU A 2 -6.95 3.87 -26.70
C LEU A 2 -7.20 5.22 -26.05
N GLY A 3 -8.07 5.24 -25.03
CA GLY A 3 -8.31 6.41 -24.20
C GLY A 3 -7.22 6.50 -23.16
N GLU A 4 -6.45 7.58 -23.22
CA GLU A 4 -5.40 7.92 -22.27
C GLU A 4 -5.95 7.94 -20.83
N ARG A 5 -5.39 7.10 -19.95
CA ARG A 5 -5.47 7.25 -18.49
C ARG A 5 -4.07 7.43 -17.90
N PRO A 6 -3.41 8.61 -17.96
CA PRO A 6 -2.11 8.84 -17.32
C PRO A 6 -2.21 9.79 -16.10
N ALA A 7 -3.39 10.08 -15.57
CA ALA A 7 -3.55 11.06 -14.49
C ALA A 7 -3.57 10.46 -13.06
N ALA A 8 -4.04 9.22 -12.89
CA ALA A 8 -4.29 8.67 -11.55
C ALA A 8 -3.01 8.23 -10.81
N LEU A 9 -2.02 7.70 -11.52
CA LEU A 9 -0.75 7.25 -10.91
C LEU A 9 0.11 8.42 -10.42
N CYS A 10 0.03 9.57 -11.10
CA CYS A 10 0.84 10.76 -10.79
C CYS A 10 0.32 11.48 -9.54
N VAL A 11 -1.00 11.50 -9.31
CA VAL A 11 -1.61 12.07 -8.10
C VAL A 11 -1.42 11.16 -6.88
N MET A 12 -1.40 9.83 -7.07
CA MET A 12 -1.15 8.87 -5.97
C MET A 12 0.29 8.92 -5.43
N LEU A 13 1.30 9.11 -6.28
CA LEU A 13 2.69 9.25 -5.82
C LEU A 13 2.93 10.59 -5.11
N LEU A 14 2.25 11.65 -5.53
CA LEU A 14 2.36 12.99 -4.92
C LEU A 14 1.75 13.07 -3.52
N LEU A 15 0.70 12.30 -3.22
CA LEU A 15 0.12 12.23 -1.86
C LEU A 15 1.00 11.44 -0.88
N VAL A 16 1.71 10.42 -1.34
CA VAL A 16 2.63 9.63 -0.49
C VAL A 16 3.97 10.34 -0.28
N VAL A 17 4.47 11.09 -1.27
CA VAL A 17 5.72 11.86 -1.12
C VAL A 17 5.48 13.19 -0.38
N GLY A 18 4.28 13.77 -0.45
CA GLY A 18 3.95 15.05 0.21
C GLY A 18 4.00 15.04 1.74
N SER A 19 3.96 13.87 2.38
CA SER A 19 4.09 13.74 3.85
C SER A 19 5.52 13.48 4.32
N ALA A 20 6.48 13.31 3.42
CA ALA A 20 7.89 13.08 3.77
C ALA A 20 8.79 14.10 3.08
N HIS A 21 9.16 15.15 3.83
CA HIS A 21 10.41 15.94 3.82
C HIS A 21 10.19 17.45 3.81
N GLY A 22 10.34 18.04 4.99
CA GLY A 22 11.11 19.28 5.12
C GLY A 22 12.59 18.91 5.11
N PHE A 23 13.24 19.00 3.95
CA PHE A 23 14.69 19.02 3.83
C PHE A 23 15.09 20.13 2.87
N SER A 24 15.63 21.21 3.44
CA SER A 24 16.23 22.32 2.71
C SER A 24 17.70 22.03 2.50
N VAL A 25 18.12 21.83 1.24
CA VAL A 25 19.54 21.86 0.86
C VAL A 25 19.78 23.16 0.10
N ALA A 26 20.56 24.05 0.70
CA ALA A 26 21.07 25.26 0.06
C ALA A 26 22.34 24.94 -0.75
N GLY A 27 22.42 25.41 -1.99
CA GLY A 27 23.60 25.33 -2.85
C GLY A 27 23.47 26.25 -4.08
N PRO A 28 24.58 26.72 -4.69
CA PRO A 28 24.76 28.14 -4.96
C PRO A 28 24.32 28.64 -6.36
N SER A 29 24.04 29.96 -6.34
CA SER A 29 23.88 30.94 -7.40
C SER A 29 24.40 30.60 -8.82
N ALA A 30 23.49 30.64 -9.79
CA ALA A 30 23.76 31.17 -11.12
C ALA A 30 22.52 31.91 -11.67
N SER A 31 22.75 33.14 -12.10
CA SER A 31 21.77 34.12 -12.57
C SER A 31 21.11 33.71 -13.89
N THR A 32 19.78 33.62 -13.93
CA THR A 32 19.02 33.87 -15.17
C THR A 32 17.66 34.47 -14.83
N ARG A 33 17.41 35.70 -15.30
CA ARG A 33 16.15 36.43 -15.10
C ARG A 33 15.03 35.78 -15.93
N HIS A 34 14.02 35.23 -15.28
CA HIS A 34 12.70 35.05 -15.90
C HIS A 34 11.56 35.51 -14.97
N ARG A 35 10.85 36.50 -15.51
CA ARG A 35 9.49 37.01 -15.24
C ARG A 35 8.69 36.29 -14.15
N ARG A 36 8.41 37.00 -13.05
CA ARG A 36 7.48 36.61 -11.99
C ARG A 36 6.06 36.45 -12.57
N LEU A 37 5.54 35.23 -12.57
CA LEU A 37 4.10 34.97 -12.52
C LEU A 37 3.79 34.62 -11.06
N ARG A 38 3.08 35.52 -10.37
CA ARG A 38 2.51 35.28 -9.05
C ARG A 38 1.28 34.39 -9.24
N SER A 39 1.37 33.13 -8.81
CA SER A 39 0.20 32.29 -8.54
C SER A 39 0.04 32.18 -7.01
N PRO A 40 -1.18 32.33 -6.48
CA PRO A 40 -1.42 32.35 -5.04
C PRO A 40 -1.22 30.95 -4.45
N LEU A 41 -0.52 30.92 -3.31
CA LEU A 41 -0.40 29.78 -2.42
C LEU A 41 -1.78 29.37 -1.92
N LEU A 42 -2.27 28.21 -2.36
CA LEU A 42 -3.31 27.46 -1.65
C LEU A 42 -2.60 26.54 -0.66
N SER A 43 -2.26 27.10 0.50
CA SER A 43 -2.06 26.33 1.71
C SER A 43 -3.44 25.98 2.25
N ALA A 44 -3.91 24.76 1.98
CA ALA A 44 -5.02 24.19 2.72
C ALA A 44 -4.45 23.05 3.58
N PRO A 45 -4.65 23.05 4.90
CA PRO A 45 -4.22 21.95 5.75
C PRO A 45 -5.02 20.68 5.39
N ALA A 46 -4.36 19.52 5.43
CA ALA A 46 -4.88 18.20 5.10
C ALA A 46 -6.05 17.71 6.00
N SER A 47 -6.56 18.54 6.89
CA SER A 47 -7.66 18.26 7.82
C SER A 47 -9.04 18.73 7.32
N GLN A 48 -9.18 19.16 6.06
CA GLN A 48 -10.45 19.67 5.50
C GLN A 48 -11.15 18.74 4.48
N LEU A 49 -10.71 17.50 4.31
CA LEU A 49 -11.35 16.60 3.33
C LEU A 49 -12.58 15.82 3.84
N CYS A 50 -13.00 16.00 5.09
CA CYS A 50 -14.18 15.32 5.66
C CYS A 50 -15.08 16.26 6.49
N THR A 51 -15.59 17.35 5.90
CA THR A 51 -16.68 18.15 6.52
C THR A 51 -17.76 18.47 5.50
N ALA A 52 -18.39 17.45 4.95
CA ALA A 52 -19.69 17.59 4.33
C ALA A 52 -20.70 16.83 5.19
N GLU A 53 -21.49 17.57 5.98
CA GLU A 53 -22.75 17.06 6.50
C GLU A 53 -23.72 16.97 5.33
N GLU A 54 -23.80 15.80 4.71
CA GLU A 54 -24.76 15.56 3.65
C GLU A 54 -26.02 14.95 4.28
N THR A 55 -27.05 15.78 4.44
CA THR A 55 -28.39 15.34 4.84
C THR A 55 -29.07 14.71 3.62
N VAL A 56 -29.21 13.38 3.65
CA VAL A 56 -30.05 12.65 2.70
C VAL A 56 -31.47 12.61 3.23
N ASP A 57 -32.39 13.27 2.50
CA ASP A 57 -33.85 13.14 2.55
C ASP A 57 -34.47 12.69 3.88
N GLY A 58 -34.59 13.61 4.84
CA GLY A 58 -35.44 13.46 6.03
C GLY A 58 -35.10 12.29 6.96
N THR A 59 -34.00 11.60 6.71
CA THR A 59 -33.53 10.46 7.50
C THR A 59 -32.53 10.99 8.54
N GLN A 60 -32.49 10.38 9.72
CA GLN A 60 -31.59 10.81 10.80
C GLN A 60 -30.15 11.01 10.29
N PRO A 61 -29.42 12.02 10.80
CA PRO A 61 -28.06 12.28 10.35
C PRO A 61 -27.22 11.01 10.50
N LEU A 62 -26.58 10.59 9.40
CA LEU A 62 -25.71 9.42 9.40
C LEU A 62 -24.63 9.60 10.48
N ALA A 63 -24.33 8.53 11.21
CA ALA A 63 -23.33 8.54 12.25
C ALA A 63 -22.01 9.14 11.72
N ARG A 64 -21.43 10.05 12.50
CA ARG A 64 -20.17 10.71 12.16
C ARG A 64 -19.02 9.73 12.39
N ILE A 65 -18.12 9.64 11.41
CA ILE A 65 -16.83 8.97 11.53
C ILE A 65 -15.83 10.07 11.88
N SER A 66 -15.24 9.99 13.06
CA SER A 66 -14.32 11.02 13.55
C SER A 66 -12.90 10.80 13.05
N VAL A 67 -12.51 9.55 12.83
CA VAL A 67 -11.13 9.19 12.43
C VAL A 67 -11.15 8.13 11.33
N CYS A 68 -10.54 8.48 10.20
CA CYS A 68 -10.23 7.55 9.11
C CYS A 68 -8.84 7.90 8.58
N GLN A 69 -7.87 7.01 8.78
CA GLN A 69 -6.47 7.25 8.49
C GLN A 69 -5.94 6.22 7.51
N TYR A 70 -4.92 6.57 6.74
CA TYR A 70 -4.21 5.60 5.91
C TYR A 70 -3.64 4.46 6.77
N ASP A 71 -3.82 3.22 6.33
CA ASP A 71 -3.23 2.05 6.98
C ASP A 71 -2.21 1.32 6.10
N HIS A 72 -2.64 0.89 4.90
CA HIS A 72 -1.78 0.17 3.96
C HIS A 72 -2.28 0.26 2.50
N LEU A 73 -1.39 -0.07 1.56
CA LEU A 73 -1.79 -0.50 0.22
C LEU A 73 -1.59 -2.00 0.08
N HIS A 74 -2.47 -2.66 -0.65
CA HIS A 74 -2.34 -4.08 -0.99
C HIS A 74 -2.14 -4.22 -2.50
N PHE A 75 -0.95 -4.67 -2.89
CA PHE A 75 -0.58 -4.95 -4.26
C PHE A 75 -0.79 -6.42 -4.60
N PHE A 76 -1.37 -6.67 -5.77
CA PHE A 76 -1.40 -7.99 -6.38
C PHE A 76 -0.40 -8.04 -7.53
N VAL A 77 0.50 -9.01 -7.47
CA VAL A 77 1.61 -9.19 -8.43
C VAL A 77 1.64 -10.61 -8.96
N ASP A 78 2.25 -10.82 -10.12
CA ASP A 78 2.29 -12.14 -10.75
C ASP A 78 3.16 -13.11 -9.96
N LYS A 79 4.31 -12.61 -9.47
CA LYS A 79 5.30 -13.42 -8.77
C LYS A 79 5.97 -12.63 -7.67
N LEU A 80 6.39 -13.35 -6.64
CA LEU A 80 7.35 -12.91 -5.63
C LEU A 80 8.52 -13.89 -5.61
N GLN A 81 9.70 -13.43 -5.23
CA GLN A 81 10.82 -14.30 -4.90
C GLN A 81 10.64 -14.87 -3.48
N PRO A 82 11.34 -15.95 -3.10
CA PRO A 82 11.35 -16.45 -1.73
C PRO A 82 11.83 -15.40 -0.72
N LEU A 83 11.33 -15.44 0.53
CA LEU A 83 11.74 -14.48 1.57
C LEU A 83 13.27 -14.41 1.74
N SER A 84 13.96 -15.55 1.66
CA SER A 84 15.42 -15.63 1.79
C SER A 84 16.16 -14.79 0.75
N HIS A 85 15.61 -14.68 -0.46
CA HIS A 85 16.16 -13.83 -1.52
C HIS A 85 16.13 -12.36 -1.11
N TYR A 86 14.98 -11.88 -0.63
CA TYR A 86 14.82 -10.50 -0.21
C TYR A 86 15.60 -10.18 1.07
N LYS A 87 15.71 -11.12 2.02
CA LYS A 87 16.53 -10.94 3.22
C LYS A 87 18.02 -10.84 2.91
N ALA A 88 18.51 -11.59 1.92
CA ALA A 88 19.88 -11.42 1.43
C ALA A 88 20.14 -10.01 0.86
N ILE A 89 19.12 -9.39 0.22
CA ILE A 89 19.20 -8.00 -0.23
C ILE A 89 19.25 -7.05 0.98
N GLU A 90 18.39 -7.23 1.98
CA GLU A 90 18.43 -6.43 3.21
C GLU A 90 19.77 -6.52 3.92
N ASP A 91 20.34 -7.72 4.04
CA ASP A 91 21.65 -7.95 4.66
C ASP A 91 22.75 -7.20 3.90
N ARG A 92 22.74 -7.28 2.57
CA ARG A 92 23.65 -6.52 1.71
C ARG A 92 23.53 -5.00 1.92
N LEU A 93 22.30 -4.49 1.98
CA LEU A 93 22.03 -3.05 2.20
C LEU A 93 22.46 -2.61 3.59
N ASN A 94 22.24 -3.44 4.60
CA ASN A 94 22.66 -3.16 5.98
C ASN A 94 24.18 -3.17 6.09
N GLU A 95 24.87 -4.10 5.40
CA GLU A 95 26.33 -4.11 5.36
C GLU A 95 26.89 -2.86 4.68
N PHE A 96 26.30 -2.45 3.55
CA PHE A 96 26.65 -1.19 2.90
C PHE A 96 26.48 0.02 3.83
N ALA A 97 25.38 0.05 4.60
CA ALA A 97 25.14 1.13 5.55
C ALA A 97 26.19 1.18 6.66
N LYS A 98 26.67 0.04 7.16
CA LYS A 98 27.76 0.01 8.16
C LYS A 98 29.08 0.53 7.62
N VAL A 99 29.43 0.14 6.39
CA VAL A 99 30.68 0.59 5.73
C VAL A 99 30.67 2.09 5.50
N ASN A 100 29.51 2.67 5.15
CA ASN A 100 29.40 4.11 4.93
C ASN A 100 29.15 4.93 6.21
N ALA A 101 28.62 4.32 7.28
CA ALA A 101 28.41 5.01 8.55
C ALA A 101 29.73 5.43 9.23
N THR A 102 30.84 4.77 8.90
CA THR A 102 32.19 5.09 9.41
C THR A 102 32.98 6.02 8.50
N GLY A 103 32.51 6.26 7.27
CA GLY A 103 33.11 7.19 6.32
C GLY A 103 32.61 8.62 6.52
N SER A 104 33.40 9.61 6.07
CA SER A 104 32.84 10.94 5.82
C SER A 104 31.77 10.79 4.73
N ALA A 105 30.58 11.36 4.94
CA ALA A 105 29.47 11.32 3.98
C ALA A 105 29.83 11.87 2.58
N ASP A 106 31.00 12.49 2.43
CA ASP A 106 31.47 13.13 1.22
C ASP A 106 32.33 12.24 0.29
N ASP A 107 32.76 11.04 0.71
CA ASP A 107 33.56 10.15 -0.16
C ASP A 107 32.69 9.21 -1.00
N VAL A 108 32.08 9.79 -2.04
CA VAL A 108 31.28 9.07 -3.03
C VAL A 108 32.08 7.98 -3.76
N GLY A 109 33.40 8.17 -3.89
CA GLY A 109 34.29 7.21 -4.56
C GLY A 109 34.40 5.91 -3.77
N ALA A 110 34.75 6.02 -2.49
CA ALA A 110 34.81 4.88 -1.58
C ALA A 110 33.45 4.18 -1.43
N ALA A 111 32.37 4.96 -1.32
CA ALA A 111 31.01 4.42 -1.27
C ALA A 111 30.67 3.62 -2.55
N ARG A 112 31.05 4.11 -3.73
CA ARG A 112 30.82 3.40 -4.99
C ARG A 112 31.62 2.09 -5.06
N GLU A 113 32.88 2.08 -4.64
CA GLU A 113 33.69 0.86 -4.62
C GLU A 113 33.11 -0.17 -3.65
N ALA A 114 32.70 0.24 -2.46
CA ALA A 114 32.01 -0.62 -1.50
C ALA A 114 30.70 -1.19 -2.08
N TRP A 115 29.91 -0.38 -2.78
CA TRP A 115 28.67 -0.83 -3.42
C TRP A 115 28.91 -1.91 -4.48
N LEU A 116 29.92 -1.71 -5.32
CA LEU A 116 30.31 -2.64 -6.39
C LEU A 116 30.91 -3.93 -5.83
N ALA A 117 31.61 -3.88 -4.68
CA ALA A 117 32.14 -5.05 -4.02
C ALA A 117 31.04 -5.97 -3.43
N LEU A 118 29.88 -5.41 -3.09
CA LEU A 118 28.80 -6.14 -2.44
C LEU A 118 27.96 -7.02 -3.40
N GLY A 119 28.18 -6.95 -4.71
CA GLY A 119 27.50 -7.82 -5.65
C GLY A 119 27.50 -7.30 -7.09
N PRO A 120 26.95 -8.08 -8.04
CA PRO A 120 27.11 -7.84 -9.46
C PRO A 120 26.55 -6.48 -9.87
N SER A 121 27.28 -5.78 -10.74
CA SER A 121 26.78 -4.60 -11.43
C SER A 121 25.72 -5.02 -12.46
N ALA A 122 24.53 -4.45 -12.39
CA ALA A 122 23.55 -4.58 -13.45
C ALA A 122 23.99 -3.77 -14.69
N ASP A 123 23.73 -4.31 -15.89
CA ASP A 123 23.92 -3.57 -17.14
C ASP A 123 22.79 -2.53 -17.32
N PRO A 124 23.10 -1.22 -17.35
CA PRO A 124 22.09 -0.19 -17.56
C PRO A 124 21.38 -0.31 -18.91
N ALA A 125 22.04 -0.86 -19.94
CA ALA A 125 21.42 -1.06 -21.25
C ALA A 125 20.35 -2.17 -21.23
N ALA A 126 20.44 -3.11 -20.29
CA ALA A 126 19.43 -4.12 -20.04
C ALA A 126 18.26 -3.61 -19.17
N PHE A 127 18.21 -2.31 -18.87
CA PHE A 127 17.16 -1.75 -18.03
C PHE A 127 15.81 -1.66 -18.74
N GLN A 128 14.85 -2.47 -18.30
CA GLN A 128 13.42 -2.37 -18.61
C GLN A 128 12.66 -1.67 -17.48
N VAL A 129 11.68 -0.83 -17.82
CA VAL A 129 10.87 -0.09 -16.84
C VAL A 129 9.76 -0.97 -16.24
N HIS A 130 9.22 -1.90 -17.03
CA HIS A 130 8.07 -2.73 -16.66
C HIS A 130 8.50 -4.15 -16.23
N GLY A 131 7.58 -4.87 -15.58
CA GLY A 131 7.78 -6.28 -15.19
C GLY A 131 8.87 -6.50 -14.14
N ARG A 132 9.20 -5.47 -13.37
CA ARG A 132 10.22 -5.51 -12.33
C ARG A 132 9.67 -6.02 -11.02
N ASP A 133 10.56 -6.57 -10.20
CA ASP A 133 10.23 -6.98 -8.84
C ASP A 133 9.98 -5.73 -7.98
N LEU A 134 8.71 -5.50 -7.64
CA LEU A 134 8.29 -4.37 -6.82
C LEU A 134 8.97 -4.38 -5.45
N VAL A 135 9.17 -5.55 -4.85
CA VAL A 135 9.78 -5.69 -3.53
C VAL A 135 11.25 -5.26 -3.60
N GLU A 136 12.00 -5.75 -4.59
CA GLU A 136 13.40 -5.31 -4.79
C GLU A 136 13.50 -3.80 -4.98
N GLN A 137 12.59 -3.21 -5.76
CA GLN A 137 12.56 -1.75 -5.95
C GLN A 137 12.35 -1.02 -4.64
N MET A 138 11.43 -1.48 -3.78
CA MET A 138 11.19 -0.85 -2.48
C MET A 138 12.39 -0.98 -1.54
N LEU A 139 13.06 -2.13 -1.53
CA LEU A 139 14.26 -2.36 -0.73
C LEU A 139 15.41 -1.46 -1.18
N TYR A 140 15.73 -1.43 -2.48
CA TYR A 140 16.86 -0.70 -3.03
C TYR A 140 16.63 0.81 -3.10
N ALA A 141 15.46 1.26 -3.57
CA ALA A 141 15.21 2.67 -3.84
C ALA A 141 14.82 3.46 -2.59
N PHE A 142 14.02 2.86 -1.71
CA PHE A 142 13.45 3.56 -0.55
C PHE A 142 13.98 3.05 0.79
N GLY A 143 14.77 1.96 0.80
CA GLY A 143 15.29 1.39 2.03
C GLY A 143 14.20 0.81 2.93
N TRP A 144 13.06 0.41 2.37
CA TRP A 144 12.00 -0.24 3.13
C TRP A 144 12.46 -1.62 3.61
N ARG A 145 11.72 -2.21 4.56
CA ARG A 145 12.04 -3.52 5.12
C ARG A 145 10.81 -4.41 5.14
N ILE A 146 11.05 -5.71 4.94
CA ILE A 146 10.05 -6.75 5.11
C ILE A 146 9.90 -7.02 6.61
N THR A 147 8.75 -6.65 7.15
CA THR A 147 8.43 -6.71 8.58
C THR A 147 7.55 -7.90 8.94
N ALA A 148 6.79 -8.44 7.98
CA ALA A 148 6.02 -9.66 8.16
C ALA A 148 5.87 -10.44 6.86
N GLN A 149 5.50 -11.71 6.98
CA GLN A 149 5.11 -12.56 5.87
C GLN A 149 3.87 -13.38 6.23
N HIS A 150 3.08 -13.72 5.22
CA HIS A 150 2.01 -14.70 5.31
C HIS A 150 2.22 -15.74 4.21
N GLU A 151 2.27 -17.01 4.60
CA GLU A 151 2.29 -18.14 3.67
C GLU A 151 0.96 -18.90 3.79
N GLY A 152 0.08 -18.60 2.85
CA GLY A 152 -1.22 -19.24 2.71
C GLY A 152 -1.14 -20.52 1.90
N ARG A 153 -2.28 -21.22 1.81
CA ARG A 153 -2.36 -22.43 0.95
C ARG A 153 -2.26 -22.08 -0.53
N GLU A 154 -2.85 -20.95 -0.91
CA GLU A 154 -3.00 -20.55 -2.31
C GLU A 154 -2.24 -19.27 -2.66
N THR A 155 -1.88 -18.47 -1.67
CA THR A 155 -1.21 -17.18 -1.85
C THR A 155 -0.02 -17.05 -0.90
N ARG A 156 0.91 -16.17 -1.26
CA ARG A 156 1.96 -15.70 -0.36
C ARG A 156 1.94 -14.19 -0.35
N SER A 157 2.09 -13.61 0.83
CA SER A 157 2.11 -12.16 1.03
C SER A 157 3.33 -11.74 1.81
N LEU A 158 3.91 -10.59 1.44
CA LEU A 158 4.97 -9.92 2.18
C LEU A 158 4.46 -8.55 2.63
N LEU A 159 4.72 -8.19 3.88
CA LEU A 159 4.50 -6.84 4.38
C LEU A 159 5.82 -6.08 4.32
N LEU A 160 5.84 -5.02 3.51
CA LEU A 160 6.89 -4.02 3.52
C LEU A 160 6.45 -2.83 4.35
N SER A 161 7.37 -2.28 5.12
CA SER A 161 7.13 -1.08 5.91
C SER A 161 8.30 -0.13 5.81
N THR A 162 7.99 1.16 5.87
CA THR A 162 8.97 2.18 6.21
C THR A 162 9.54 1.96 7.61
N VAL A 163 10.69 2.59 7.88
CA VAL A 163 11.29 2.59 9.22
C VAL A 163 10.39 3.32 10.25
N ASP A 164 9.64 4.32 9.80
CA ASP A 164 8.65 5.00 10.63
C ASP A 164 7.48 4.04 10.96
N PRO A 165 7.18 3.78 12.25
CA PRO A 165 6.04 2.98 12.67
C PRO A 165 4.68 3.48 12.16
N ARG A 166 4.55 4.79 11.88
CA ARG A 166 3.34 5.41 11.31
C ARG A 166 3.45 5.68 9.81
N GLY A 167 4.55 5.26 9.19
CA GLY A 167 4.78 5.48 7.78
C GLY A 167 4.06 4.46 6.91
N ALA A 168 4.43 4.45 5.63
CA ALA A 168 3.74 3.66 4.63
C ALA A 168 3.99 2.15 4.80
N ARG A 169 2.92 1.37 4.61
CA ARG A 169 2.92 -0.09 4.64
C ARG A 169 2.34 -0.64 3.35
N PHE A 170 3.06 -1.54 2.69
CA PHE A 170 2.59 -2.25 1.51
C PHE A 170 2.51 -3.75 1.79
N VAL A 171 1.33 -4.32 1.59
CA VAL A 171 1.15 -5.76 1.50
C VAL A 171 1.28 -6.14 0.03
N VAL A 172 2.20 -7.04 -0.31
CA VAL A 172 2.37 -7.51 -1.69
C VAL A 172 2.06 -8.99 -1.74
N THR A 173 1.09 -9.39 -2.55
CA THR A 173 0.60 -10.76 -2.62
C THR A 173 0.72 -11.31 -4.04
N CYS A 174 1.20 -12.55 -4.13
CA CYS A 174 1.17 -13.33 -5.36
C CYS A 174 0.52 -14.70 -5.11
N ARG A 175 0.26 -15.43 -6.19
CA ARG A 175 -0.13 -16.84 -6.10
C ARG A 175 1.03 -17.65 -5.52
N SER A 176 0.72 -18.62 -4.68
CA SER A 176 1.71 -19.56 -4.18
C SER A 176 2.11 -20.52 -5.32
N GLU A 177 3.41 -20.67 -5.57
CA GLU A 177 3.93 -21.65 -6.55
C GLU A 177 3.72 -23.10 -6.08
N ALA A 178 3.46 -23.31 -4.79
CA ALA A 178 3.17 -24.62 -4.20
C ALA A 178 1.76 -25.16 -4.53
N GLY A 179 1.20 -24.78 -5.67
CA GLY A 179 -0.08 -25.28 -6.14
C GLY A 179 0.00 -26.74 -6.59
N GLY A 180 -0.26 -27.69 -5.67
CA GLY A 180 -0.77 -29.01 -6.07
C GLY A 180 -0.35 -30.28 -5.30
N ALA A 181 0.59 -30.25 -4.35
CA ALA A 181 1.11 -31.51 -3.78
C ALA A 181 1.46 -31.48 -2.27
N GLY A 182 0.76 -30.68 -1.47
CA GLY A 182 0.83 -30.76 -0.01
C GLY A 182 -0.29 -31.60 0.58
N THR A 183 -0.24 -32.93 0.45
CA THR A 183 -1.10 -33.87 1.23
C THR A 183 -0.64 -33.96 2.68
N GLY A 184 -0.54 -32.82 3.36
CA GLY A 184 -0.22 -32.73 4.77
C GLY A 184 -1.04 -31.61 5.40
N PRO A 185 -1.78 -31.84 6.49
CA PRO A 185 -2.32 -30.75 7.27
C PRO A 185 -1.14 -29.91 7.77
N SER A 186 -1.02 -28.67 7.31
CA SER A 186 -0.19 -27.69 8.01
C SER A 186 -0.76 -27.60 9.45
N PRO A 187 0.04 -27.89 10.49
CA PRO A 187 -0.46 -28.20 11.82
C PRO A 187 -1.08 -27.02 12.60
N THR A 188 -1.37 -25.90 11.94
CA THR A 188 -1.85 -24.66 12.60
C THR A 188 -2.94 -23.92 11.83
N CYS A 189 -3.71 -24.55 10.93
CA CYS A 189 -4.81 -23.88 10.22
C CYS A 189 -6.00 -23.51 11.15
N ALA A 190 -5.81 -22.48 11.97
CA ALA A 190 -6.84 -21.46 12.12
C ALA A 190 -7.27 -21.01 10.71
N ALA A 191 -8.57 -20.76 10.51
CA ALA A 191 -9.11 -20.38 9.21
C ALA A 191 -8.26 -19.25 8.61
N GLU A 192 -7.75 -19.47 7.39
CA GLU A 192 -6.92 -18.49 6.71
C GLU A 192 -7.70 -17.17 6.59
N PRO A 193 -7.10 -16.00 6.90
CA PRO A 193 -7.80 -14.73 6.80
C PRO A 193 -8.33 -14.52 5.37
N ASP A 194 -9.62 -14.22 5.25
CA ASP A 194 -10.28 -14.10 3.94
C ASP A 194 -9.59 -13.09 3.01
N HIS A 195 -9.02 -12.01 3.56
CA HIS A 195 -8.33 -10.98 2.78
C HIS A 195 -7.04 -11.46 2.08
N PHE A 196 -6.54 -12.66 2.40
CA PHE A 196 -5.46 -13.33 1.67
C PHE A 196 -5.94 -14.42 0.70
N ALA A 197 -7.25 -14.65 0.62
CA ALA A 197 -7.81 -15.64 -0.28
C ALA A 197 -7.45 -15.34 -1.75
N ARG A 198 -7.17 -16.41 -2.50
CA ARG A 198 -6.83 -16.34 -3.92
C ARG A 198 -7.89 -15.66 -4.77
N SER A 199 -9.15 -15.77 -4.38
CA SER A 199 -10.29 -15.15 -5.08
C SER A 199 -10.13 -13.63 -5.21
N HIS A 200 -9.49 -12.95 -4.27
CA HIS A 200 -9.25 -11.50 -4.34
C HIS A 200 -8.20 -11.15 -5.38
N LEU A 201 -7.10 -11.91 -5.44
CA LEU A 201 -6.07 -11.75 -6.46
C LEU A 201 -6.63 -12.02 -7.86
N GLU A 202 -7.37 -13.13 -8.03
CA GLU A 202 -7.94 -13.49 -9.33
C GLU A 202 -8.96 -12.47 -9.81
N ARG A 203 -9.80 -11.95 -8.90
CA ARG A 203 -10.74 -10.87 -9.21
C ARG A 203 -10.00 -9.63 -9.70
N HIS A 204 -8.96 -9.20 -8.98
CA HIS A 204 -8.18 -8.03 -9.37
C HIS A 204 -7.56 -8.21 -10.75
N MET A 205 -6.85 -9.32 -10.96
CA MET A 205 -6.19 -9.61 -12.23
C MET A 205 -7.20 -9.71 -13.38
N SER A 206 -8.34 -10.36 -13.17
CA SER A 206 -9.39 -10.45 -14.20
C SER A 206 -9.96 -9.08 -14.57
N SER A 207 -10.21 -8.20 -13.60
CA SER A 207 -10.74 -6.86 -13.86
C SER A 207 -9.73 -5.93 -14.54
N HIS A 208 -8.44 -6.17 -14.34
CA HIS A 208 -7.36 -5.34 -14.88
C HIS A 208 -6.63 -5.97 -16.07
N GLY A 209 -7.22 -6.99 -16.72
CA GLY A 209 -6.64 -7.62 -17.91
C GLY A 209 -5.29 -8.31 -17.65
N GLY A 210 -5.09 -8.83 -16.43
CA GLY A 210 -3.85 -9.45 -15.98
C GLY A 210 -2.78 -8.47 -15.51
N ALA A 211 -3.07 -7.17 -15.45
CA ALA A 211 -2.12 -6.19 -14.96
C ALA A 211 -1.95 -6.26 -13.44
N GLN A 212 -0.70 -6.20 -13.00
CA GLN A 212 -0.35 -6.06 -11.59
C GLN A 212 -0.64 -4.63 -11.10
N GLY A 213 -0.98 -4.48 -9.83
CA GLY A 213 -1.24 -3.15 -9.27
C GLY A 213 -1.82 -3.15 -7.87
N VAL A 214 -2.26 -1.96 -7.45
CA VAL A 214 -2.96 -1.76 -6.17
C VAL A 214 -4.37 -2.32 -6.30
N GLY A 215 -4.67 -3.38 -5.56
CA GLY A 215 -6.02 -3.95 -5.49
C GLY A 215 -6.80 -3.51 -4.25
N VAL A 216 -6.13 -3.06 -3.19
CA VAL A 216 -6.79 -2.57 -1.98
C VAL A 216 -6.12 -1.32 -1.45
N LEU A 217 -6.95 -0.34 -1.06
CA LEU A 217 -6.55 0.81 -0.25
C LEU A 217 -7.12 0.61 1.15
N GLY A 218 -6.24 0.42 2.13
CA GLY A 218 -6.56 0.17 3.52
C GLY A 218 -6.59 1.44 4.36
N PHE A 219 -7.61 1.56 5.18
CA PHE A 219 -7.81 2.63 6.14
C PHE A 219 -8.07 2.06 7.52
N GLU A 220 -7.49 2.69 8.52
CA GLU A 220 -7.81 2.43 9.92
C GLU A 220 -8.91 3.38 10.38
N VAL A 221 -9.89 2.82 11.09
CA VAL A 221 -10.98 3.57 11.73
C VAL A 221 -10.94 3.38 13.24
N GLU A 222 -11.44 4.37 13.96
CA GLU A 222 -11.49 4.29 15.41
C GLU A 222 -12.49 3.22 15.89
N ARG A 223 -12.24 2.68 17.08
CA ARG A 223 -13.07 1.63 17.68
C ARG A 223 -14.52 2.09 17.84
N GLY A 224 -15.44 1.25 17.39
CA GLY A 224 -16.88 1.50 17.41
C GLY A 224 -17.36 2.34 16.23
N GLU A 225 -16.48 2.78 15.33
CA GLU A 225 -16.86 3.55 14.14
C GLU A 225 -17.05 2.68 12.89
N LEU A 226 -16.65 1.39 12.91
CA LEU A 226 -16.78 0.53 11.74
C LEU A 226 -18.26 0.37 11.30
N GLU A 227 -19.18 0.24 12.26
CA GLU A 227 -20.62 0.21 12.01
C GLU A 227 -21.13 1.49 11.32
N ALA A 228 -20.58 2.65 11.70
CA ALA A 228 -20.94 3.92 11.07
C ALA A 228 -20.47 3.97 9.61
N VAL A 229 -19.29 3.43 9.31
CA VAL A 229 -18.80 3.26 7.93
C VAL A 229 -19.74 2.35 7.14
N VAL A 230 -20.06 1.17 7.69
CA VAL A 230 -20.96 0.21 7.04
C VAL A 230 -22.32 0.84 6.75
N GLY A 231 -22.95 1.44 7.75
CA GLY A 231 -24.27 2.09 7.59
C GLY A 231 -24.26 3.22 6.56
N ARG A 232 -23.16 3.97 6.44
CA ARG A 232 -22.99 4.99 5.39
C ARG A 232 -22.91 4.36 4.00
N TYR A 233 -22.14 3.28 3.83
CA TYR A 233 -22.09 2.57 2.55
C TYR A 233 -23.44 1.94 2.20
N GLU A 234 -24.12 1.31 3.15
CA GLU A 234 -25.44 0.72 2.91
C GLU A 234 -26.49 1.77 2.52
N ALA A 235 -26.46 2.95 3.16
CA ALA A 235 -27.40 4.02 2.87
C ALA A 235 -27.12 4.73 1.53
N LEU A 236 -25.85 5.05 1.25
CA LEU A 236 -25.47 5.90 0.11
C LEU A 236 -25.05 5.10 -1.12
N HIS A 237 -24.38 3.96 -0.91
CA HIS A 237 -23.70 3.18 -1.94
C HIS A 237 -23.88 1.66 -1.77
N PRO A 238 -25.12 1.14 -1.66
CA PRO A 238 -25.37 -0.25 -1.29
C PRO A 238 -24.73 -1.26 -2.26
N LYS A 239 -24.59 -0.90 -3.55
CA LYS A 239 -23.95 -1.76 -4.56
C LYS A 239 -22.44 -1.87 -4.43
N LEU A 240 -21.79 -0.94 -3.71
CA LEU A 240 -20.35 -1.01 -3.46
C LEU A 240 -20.01 -1.90 -2.26
N VAL A 241 -21.00 -2.31 -1.45
CA VAL A 241 -20.76 -3.20 -0.30
C VAL A 241 -20.29 -4.56 -0.81
N ALA A 242 -19.07 -4.95 -0.44
CA ALA A 242 -18.47 -6.20 -0.91
C ALA A 242 -18.80 -7.41 -0.02
N GLY A 243 -19.35 -7.17 1.17
CA GLY A 243 -19.74 -8.17 2.15
C GLY A 243 -19.93 -7.56 3.54
N PRO A 244 -20.42 -8.34 4.51
CA PRO A 244 -20.49 -7.90 5.90
C PRO A 244 -19.07 -7.76 6.51
N PRO A 245 -18.91 -6.99 7.60
CA PRO A 245 -17.66 -6.96 8.35
C PRO A 245 -17.24 -8.35 8.84
N LEU A 246 -15.97 -8.67 8.70
CA LEU A 246 -15.35 -9.90 9.18
C LEU A 246 -14.63 -9.65 10.50
N LEU A 247 -14.76 -10.58 11.45
CA LEU A 247 -14.03 -10.58 12.72
C LEU A 247 -12.88 -11.60 12.64
N HIS A 248 -11.66 -11.11 12.87
CA HIS A 248 -10.46 -11.94 12.94
C HIS A 248 -10.24 -12.47 14.37
N PRO A 249 -9.48 -13.58 14.53
CA PRO A 249 -9.22 -14.19 15.84
C PRO A 249 -8.53 -13.27 16.85
N ASP A 250 -7.78 -12.27 16.38
CA ASP A 250 -7.11 -11.26 17.19
C ASP A 250 -8.05 -10.14 17.64
N GLY A 251 -9.34 -10.21 17.29
CA GLY A 251 -10.31 -9.15 17.58
C GLY A 251 -10.35 -8.03 16.55
N THR A 252 -9.48 -8.07 15.52
CA THR A 252 -9.51 -7.09 14.43
C THR A 252 -10.76 -7.28 13.58
N ARG A 253 -11.45 -6.18 13.25
CA ARG A 253 -12.63 -6.20 12.38
C ARG A 253 -12.31 -5.53 11.06
N VAL A 254 -12.76 -6.13 9.97
CA VAL A 254 -12.46 -5.67 8.62
C VAL A 254 -13.74 -5.58 7.80
N PHE A 255 -14.01 -4.40 7.25
CA PHE A 255 -15.07 -4.18 6.26
C PHE A 255 -14.44 -3.84 4.91
N GLU A 256 -15.01 -4.35 3.83
CA GLU A 256 -14.56 -4.03 2.48
C GLU A 256 -15.71 -3.53 1.61
N ALA A 257 -15.39 -2.53 0.78
CA ALA A 257 -16.27 -2.02 -0.26
C ALA A 257 -15.50 -1.91 -1.58
N PHE A 258 -16.18 -1.97 -2.72
CA PHE A 258 -15.60 -1.65 -4.01
C PHE A 258 -15.33 -0.14 -4.11
N ALA A 259 -14.21 0.24 -4.70
CA ALA A 259 -13.77 1.63 -4.72
C ALA A 259 -14.58 2.51 -5.69
N TYR A 260 -15.09 1.93 -6.77
CA TYR A 260 -15.70 2.67 -7.87
C TYR A 260 -16.93 1.97 -8.45
N TYR A 261 -17.79 2.77 -9.08
CA TYR A 261 -18.78 2.31 -10.04
C TYR A 261 -18.15 2.23 -11.44
N GLN A 262 -18.62 1.33 -12.30
CA GLN A 262 -18.15 1.23 -13.69
C GLN A 262 -18.55 2.45 -14.54
N GLY A 263 -19.62 3.14 -14.15
CA GLY A 263 -20.09 4.37 -14.77
C GLY A 263 -20.63 5.34 -13.72
N GLU A 264 -21.86 5.80 -13.91
CA GLU A 264 -22.50 6.75 -13.01
C GLU A 264 -22.75 6.15 -11.61
N PRO A 265 -22.84 6.98 -10.55
CA PRO A 265 -23.21 6.54 -9.21
C PRO A 265 -24.49 5.69 -9.21
N GLY A 266 -24.43 4.52 -8.57
CA GLY A 266 -25.55 3.56 -8.52
C GLY A 266 -25.58 2.53 -9.67
N SER A 267 -24.66 2.62 -10.63
CA SER A 267 -24.42 1.55 -11.62
C SER A 267 -23.75 0.33 -10.98
N GLU A 268 -23.28 -0.63 -11.79
CA GLU A 268 -22.59 -1.81 -11.27
C GLU A 268 -21.19 -1.44 -10.73
N PRO A 269 -20.72 -2.12 -9.67
CA PRO A 269 -19.40 -1.86 -9.11
C PRO A 269 -18.28 -2.27 -10.06
N ASP A 270 -17.19 -1.50 -10.05
CA ASP A 270 -15.89 -1.97 -10.52
C ASP A 270 -15.33 -2.90 -9.45
N VAL A 271 -15.26 -4.19 -9.78
CA VAL A 271 -14.86 -5.23 -8.83
C VAL A 271 -13.35 -5.39 -8.69
N GLY A 272 -12.56 -4.60 -9.43
CA GLY A 272 -11.10 -4.71 -9.49
C GLY A 272 -10.36 -4.13 -8.29
N THR A 273 -10.92 -3.11 -7.63
CA THR A 273 -10.26 -2.38 -6.55
C THR A 273 -11.18 -2.21 -5.36
N ARG A 274 -10.65 -2.43 -4.15
CA ARG A 274 -11.40 -2.33 -2.90
C ARG A 274 -10.85 -1.24 -1.98
N LEU A 275 -11.76 -0.70 -1.18
CA LEU A 275 -11.46 0.04 0.04
C LEU A 275 -11.64 -0.91 1.21
N ARG A 276 -10.65 -0.98 2.09
CA ARG A 276 -10.66 -1.81 3.28
C ARG A 276 -10.63 -0.92 4.50
N PHE A 277 -11.57 -1.10 5.41
CA PHE A 277 -11.64 -0.39 6.68
C PHE A 277 -11.32 -1.39 7.79
N VAL A 278 -10.32 -1.06 8.59
CA VAL A 278 -9.77 -1.90 9.65
C VAL A 278 -10.03 -1.23 10.99
N GLU A 279 -10.71 -1.93 11.88
CA GLU A 279 -10.88 -1.55 13.28
C GLU A 279 -10.07 -2.51 14.15
N ARG A 280 -9.06 -2.00 14.86
CA ARG A 280 -8.19 -2.82 15.70
C ARG A 280 -8.80 -3.05 17.09
N PRO A 281 -8.47 -4.19 17.75
CA PRO A 281 -8.83 -4.39 19.15
C PRO A 281 -8.15 -3.32 20.03
N SER A 282 -8.72 -3.05 21.20
CA SER A 282 -8.03 -2.17 22.16
C SER A 282 -6.77 -2.83 22.71
N GLU A 283 -5.73 -2.05 23.01
CA GLU A 283 -4.46 -2.55 23.57
C GLU A 283 -4.66 -3.38 24.87
N ALA A 284 -5.78 -3.20 25.58
CA ALA A 284 -6.13 -3.94 26.78
C ALA A 284 -6.63 -5.39 26.52
N GLU A 285 -7.08 -5.70 25.30
CA GLU A 285 -7.66 -7.00 24.95
C GLU A 285 -6.65 -7.91 24.21
N GLY A 286 -5.57 -7.36 23.64
CA GLY A 286 -4.56 -8.11 22.88
C GLY A 286 -3.48 -8.81 23.73
N ALA A 287 -3.57 -8.75 25.06
CA ALA A 287 -2.60 -9.32 26.01
C ALA A 287 -3.14 -10.52 26.81
N ALA A 288 -4.29 -11.09 26.42
CA ALA A 288 -4.93 -12.22 27.09
C ALA A 288 -4.69 -13.55 26.37
#